data_AF-A0A3D4Q992-F1
#
_entry.id   AF-A0A3D4Q992-F1
#
_cell.length_a   1.000
_cell.length_b   1.000
_cell.length_c   1.000
_cell.angle_alpha   90.00
_cell.angle_beta   90.00
_cell.angle_gamma   90.00
#
_symmetry.space_group_name_H-M   'P 1'
#
loop_
_entity.id
_entity.type
_entity.pdbx_description
1 polymer ?
#
loop_
_entity_poly.entity_id
_entity_poly.type
_entity_poly.pdbx_seq_one_letter_code
_entity_poly.pdbx_strand_id
1 'polypeptide(L)'
;CDAINTAMRELFLQIAYGRSQSAFSDDGLAVGAGLEDLGKGLRSQVGTMYGTLKKGPRYLEMAEGYVTELALDKDDQIIGYKYVNLGKMTDFIKKGDDANTAWEKAKGQYGRIDDAVKFIDPRKQ
;
A
#
# COMPACT_ATOMS: atom_id res chain seq x y z
N CYS A 1 5.07 -40.07 -23.59
CA CYS A 1 3.64 -39.68 -23.63
C CYS A 1 3.14 -38.96 -22.37
N ASP A 2 3.90 -38.88 -21.28
CA ASP A 2 3.38 -38.30 -20.03
C ASP A 2 3.42 -36.76 -20.00
N ALA A 3 4.52 -36.15 -20.45
CA ALA A 3 4.73 -34.70 -20.40
C ALA A 3 3.71 -33.88 -21.21
N ILE A 4 3.25 -34.40 -22.36
CA ILE A 4 2.23 -33.73 -23.19
C ILE A 4 0.87 -33.76 -22.49
N ASN A 5 0.53 -34.88 -21.86
CA ASN A 5 -0.73 -35.00 -21.11
C ASN A 5 -0.72 -34.12 -19.86
N THR A 6 0.42 -34.01 -19.17
CA THR A 6 0.60 -33.05 -18.07
C THR A 6 0.45 -31.62 -18.56
N ALA A 7 1.12 -31.24 -19.66
CA ALA A 7 1.03 -29.90 -20.23
C ALA A 7 -0.40 -29.53 -20.64
N MET A 8 -1.12 -30.46 -21.28
CA MET A 8 -2.51 -30.24 -21.70
C MET A 8 -3.47 -30.12 -20.52
N ARG A 9 -3.25 -30.88 -19.44
CA ARG A 9 -4.03 -30.77 -18.20
C ARG A 9 -3.82 -29.42 -17.53
N GLU A 10 -2.57 -28.95 -17.43
CA GLU A 10 -2.26 -27.64 -16.84
C GLU A 10 -2.84 -26.50 -17.68
N LEU A 11 -2.77 -26.60 -19.01
CA LEU A 11 -3.35 -25.62 -19.92
C LEU A 11 -4.88 -25.55 -19.79
N PHE A 12 -5.53 -26.72 -19.68
CA PHE A 12 -6.97 -26.82 -19.47
C PHE A 12 -7.40 -26.26 -18.11
N LEU A 13 -6.66 -26.55 -17.03
CA LEU A 13 -6.92 -25.99 -15.70
C LEU A 13 -6.83 -24.46 -15.73
N GLN A 14 -5.85 -23.89 -16.42
CA GLN A 14 -5.74 -22.43 -16.52
C GLN A 14 -6.92 -21.79 -17.26
N ILE A 15 -7.43 -22.44 -18.31
CA ILE A 15 -8.61 -21.98 -19.07
C ILE A 15 -9.88 -22.12 -18.22
N ALA A 16 -10.07 -23.26 -17.54
CA ALA A 16 -11.25 -23.53 -16.72
C ALA A 16 -11.33 -22.66 -15.44
N TYR A 17 -10.17 -22.30 -14.86
CA TYR A 17 -10.08 -21.40 -13.69
C TYR A 17 -10.06 -19.91 -14.07
N GLY A 18 -10.54 -19.54 -15.27
CA GLY A 18 -10.86 -18.15 -15.60
C GLY A 18 -9.65 -17.27 -15.95
N ARG A 19 -8.50 -17.84 -16.30
CA ARG A 19 -7.45 -17.08 -16.99
C ARG A 19 -7.83 -17.00 -18.47
N SER A 20 -8.58 -15.97 -18.84
CA SER A 20 -8.99 -15.76 -20.22
C SER A 20 -7.82 -15.33 -21.10
N GLN A 21 -7.89 -15.71 -22.38
CA GLN A 21 -6.90 -15.47 -23.43
C GLN A 21 -6.77 -13.97 -23.84
N SER A 22 -7.34 -13.05 -23.07
CA SER A 22 -7.17 -11.59 -23.29
C SER A 22 -5.78 -11.09 -22.90
N ALA A 23 -4.94 -11.94 -22.28
CA ALA A 23 -3.52 -11.69 -22.14
C ALA A 23 -2.76 -11.67 -23.48
N PHE A 24 -3.39 -12.03 -24.61
CA PHE A 24 -2.74 -12.22 -25.91
C PHE A 24 -3.42 -11.54 -27.12
N SER A 25 -4.41 -10.66 -26.94
CA SER A 25 -5.04 -9.93 -28.07
C SER A 25 -4.41 -8.56 -28.30
N ASP A 26 -4.02 -8.25 -29.54
CA ASP A 26 -3.75 -6.86 -29.97
C ASP A 26 -5.03 -6.02 -29.74
N ASP A 27 -4.91 -4.95 -28.93
CA ASP A 27 -5.96 -4.09 -28.37
C ASP A 27 -6.84 -4.66 -27.22
N GLY A 28 -6.46 -5.79 -26.61
CA GLY A 28 -6.97 -6.15 -25.28
C GLY A 28 -6.36 -5.26 -24.20
N LEU A 29 -7.15 -4.76 -23.24
CA LEU A 29 -6.61 -4.06 -22.06
C LEU A 29 -5.54 -4.94 -21.41
N ALA A 30 -4.30 -4.45 -21.39
CA ALA A 30 -3.18 -5.15 -20.79
C ALA A 30 -3.54 -5.57 -19.35
N VAL A 31 -3.09 -6.76 -18.94
CA VAL A 31 -3.09 -7.14 -17.52
C VAL A 31 -2.40 -6.00 -16.75
N GLY A 32 -3.16 -5.26 -15.94
CA GLY A 32 -2.72 -4.02 -15.27
C GLY A 32 -3.45 -2.72 -15.64
N ALA A 33 -4.36 -2.74 -16.63
CA ALA A 33 -5.03 -1.52 -17.11
C ALA A 33 -6.36 -1.18 -16.39
N GLY A 34 -6.82 -2.05 -15.49
CA GLY A 34 -7.84 -1.72 -14.51
C GLY A 34 -7.16 -1.43 -13.16
N LEU A 35 -7.63 -0.40 -12.45
CA LEU A 35 -7.36 -0.15 -11.02
C LEU A 35 -7.62 -1.36 -10.09
N GLU A 36 -8.03 -2.51 -10.63
CA GLU A 36 -8.11 -3.81 -9.97
C GLU A 36 -6.75 -4.52 -9.83
N ASP A 37 -5.71 -4.10 -10.57
CA ASP A 37 -4.35 -4.62 -10.41
C ASP A 37 -3.61 -3.93 -9.25
N LEU A 38 -4.27 -3.87 -8.09
CA LEU A 38 -3.66 -3.53 -6.80
C LEU A 38 -2.74 -4.68 -6.34
N GLY A 39 -1.79 -5.06 -7.19
CA GLY A 39 -0.73 -6.00 -6.88
C GLY A 39 0.38 -5.37 -6.03
N LYS A 40 1.20 -6.23 -5.41
CA LYS A 40 2.43 -5.85 -4.68
C LYS A 40 2.21 -4.97 -3.43
N GLY A 41 1.11 -5.15 -2.72
CA GLY A 41 0.82 -4.44 -1.47
C GLY A 41 0.29 -3.02 -1.67
N LEU A 42 -0.07 -2.65 -2.90
CA LEU A 42 -0.84 -1.44 -3.17
C LEU A 42 -2.27 -1.64 -2.64
N ARG A 43 -2.87 -0.60 -2.08
CA ARG A 43 -4.26 -0.62 -1.63
C ARG A 43 -5.03 0.52 -2.27
N SER A 44 -6.34 0.34 -2.43
CA SER A 44 -7.24 1.41 -2.84
C SER A 44 -7.13 2.55 -1.82
N GLN A 45 -6.72 3.73 -2.31
CA GLN A 45 -6.49 4.91 -1.48
C GLN A 45 -7.65 5.87 -1.67
N VAL A 46 -8.48 6.01 -0.64
CA VAL A 46 -9.26 7.23 -0.45
C VAL A 46 -8.39 8.12 0.43
N GLY A 47 -7.66 9.06 -0.18
CA GLY A 47 -6.82 10.01 0.55
C GLY A 47 -7.65 10.74 1.61
N THR A 48 -7.45 10.39 2.88
CA THR A 48 -8.23 10.96 3.98
C THR A 48 -7.44 12.11 4.58
N MET A 49 -7.45 13.24 3.87
CA MET A 49 -6.79 14.48 4.30
C MET A 49 -7.86 15.53 4.55
N TYR A 50 -7.84 16.14 5.73
CA TYR A 50 -8.69 17.29 6.01
C TYR A 50 -8.01 18.22 7.00
N GLY A 51 -8.38 19.49 6.96
CA GLY A 51 -7.89 20.49 7.89
C GLY A 51 -9.01 21.40 8.35
N THR A 52 -8.86 21.98 9.53
CA THR A 52 -9.77 23.03 10.00
C THR A 52 -8.94 24.22 10.46
N LEU A 53 -9.50 25.43 10.41
CA LEU A 53 -8.83 26.63 10.92
C LEU A 53 -8.40 26.49 12.39
N LYS A 54 -9.18 25.76 13.20
CA LYS A 54 -8.91 25.58 14.63
C LYS A 54 -7.83 24.53 14.92
N LYS A 55 -7.69 23.52 14.06
CA LYS A 55 -6.87 22.32 14.32
C LYS A 55 -5.74 22.10 13.32
N GLY A 56 -5.64 22.94 12.28
CA GLY A 56 -4.67 22.78 11.21
C GLY A 56 -4.97 21.58 10.30
N PRO A 57 -4.02 21.26 9.40
CA PRO A 57 -4.09 20.12 8.48
C PRO A 57 -3.84 18.79 9.21
N ARG A 58 -4.53 17.73 8.79
CA ARG A 58 -4.33 16.36 9.30
C ARG A 58 -4.13 15.40 8.14
N TYR A 59 -2.98 14.72 8.13
CA TYR A 59 -2.72 13.60 7.22
C TYR A 59 -3.02 12.31 7.96
N LEU A 60 -4.06 11.59 7.54
CA LEU A 60 -4.46 10.35 8.19
C LEU A 60 -4.01 9.13 7.39
N GLU A 61 -4.18 9.19 6.07
CA GLU A 61 -3.79 8.17 5.10
C GLU A 61 -3.13 8.87 3.92
N MET A 62 -1.90 8.48 3.61
CA MET A 62 -1.13 8.92 2.46
C MET A 62 -0.95 7.76 1.49
N ALA A 63 -0.37 8.02 0.33
CA ALA A 63 -0.15 6.97 -0.65
C ALA A 63 0.76 5.85 -0.14
N GLU A 64 1.64 6.17 0.80
CA GLU A 64 2.53 5.21 1.42
C GLU A 64 1.86 4.39 2.53
N GLY A 65 0.74 4.87 3.12
CA GLY A 65 -0.08 4.16 4.09
C GLY A 65 -0.57 5.01 5.27
N TYR A 66 -0.86 4.31 6.37
CA TYR A 66 -1.44 4.86 7.59
C TYR A 66 -0.46 5.79 8.27
N VAL A 67 -0.77 7.09 8.32
CA VAL A 67 0.08 8.07 9.00
C VAL A 67 -0.04 7.89 10.51
N THR A 68 1.11 7.69 11.17
CA THR A 68 1.20 7.53 12.63
C THR A 68 1.57 8.82 13.32
N GLU A 69 2.48 9.60 12.74
CA GLU A 69 2.99 10.85 13.31
C GLU A 69 3.20 11.90 12.21
N LEU A 70 2.87 13.16 12.50
CA LEU A 70 3.26 14.32 11.73
C LEU A 70 4.50 14.97 12.36
N ALA A 71 5.44 15.38 11.53
CA ALA A 71 6.67 16.04 11.92
C ALA A 71 6.52 17.55 11.71
N LEU A 72 6.72 18.33 12.77
CA LEU A 72 6.55 19.78 12.77
C LEU A 72 7.89 20.50 13.00
N ASP A 73 8.08 21.62 12.30
CA ASP A 73 9.19 22.54 12.56
C ASP A 73 8.87 23.54 13.69
N LYS A 74 9.78 24.49 13.89
CA LYS A 74 9.69 25.52 14.95
C LYS A 74 8.51 26.47 14.78
N ASP A 75 7.98 26.57 13.57
CA ASP A 75 6.85 27.43 13.22
C ASP A 75 5.53 26.64 13.13
N ASP A 76 5.51 25.43 13.73
CA ASP A 76 4.39 24.47 13.69
C ASP A 76 3.96 24.07 12.26
N GLN A 77 4.85 24.20 11.27
CA GLN A 77 4.56 23.75 9.90
C GLN A 77 4.86 22.27 9.76
N ILE A 78 3.99 21.55 9.04
CA ILE A 78 4.21 20.13 8.76
C ILE A 78 5.32 20.00 7.71
N ILE A 79 6.43 19.39 8.10
CA ILE A 79 7.62 19.20 7.26
C ILE A 79 7.85 17.73 6.86
N GLY A 80 7.07 16.80 7.42
CA GLY A 80 7.15 15.38 7.13
C GLY A 80 6.13 14.56 7.92
N TYR A 81 6.15 13.24 7.73
CA TYR A 81 5.30 12.30 8.45
C TYR A 81 5.91 10.90 8.52
N LYS A 82 5.54 10.14 9.56
CA LYS A 82 5.82 8.71 9.67
C LYS A 82 4.56 7.92 9.38
N TYR A 83 4.71 6.78 8.74
CA TYR A 83 3.58 5.96 8.31
C TYR A 83 3.86 4.47 8.45
N VAL A 84 2.80 3.67 8.39
CA VAL A 84 2.86 2.22 8.26
C VAL A 84 2.20 1.81 6.96
N ASN A 85 2.95 1.11 6.11
CA ASN A 85 2.42 0.58 4.88
C ASN A 85 1.60 -0.68 5.18
N LEU A 86 0.27 -0.52 5.22
CA LEU A 86 -0.63 -1.60 5.62
C LEU A 86 -0.62 -2.79 4.64
N GLY A 87 -0.37 -2.57 3.35
CA GLY A 87 -0.21 -3.67 2.39
C GLY A 87 1.01 -4.54 2.69
N LYS A 88 2.19 -3.90 2.84
CA LYS A 88 3.43 -4.59 3.25
C LYS A 88 3.27 -5.29 4.60
N MET A 89 2.65 -4.64 5.58
CA MET A 89 2.36 -5.23 6.89
C MET A 89 1.55 -6.52 6.74
N THR A 90 0.46 -6.49 5.96
CA THR A 90 -0.35 -7.70 5.74
C THR A 90 0.39 -8.80 4.98
N ASP A 91 1.28 -8.43 4.05
CA ASP A 91 2.11 -9.40 3.34
C ASP A 91 3.16 -10.05 4.26
N PHE A 92 3.73 -9.31 5.22
CA PHE A 92 4.62 -9.87 6.24
C PHE A 92 3.88 -10.84 7.17
N ILE A 93 2.68 -10.47 7.63
CA ILE A 93 1.84 -11.34 8.46
C ILE A 93 1.48 -12.63 7.72
N LYS A 94 1.09 -12.53 6.43
CA LYS A 94 0.80 -13.71 5.59
C LYS A 94 2.01 -14.64 5.42
N LYS A 95 3.22 -14.11 5.48
CA LYS A 95 4.48 -14.88 5.43
C LYS A 95 4.89 -15.48 6.77
N GLY A 96 4.14 -15.22 7.84
CA GLY A 96 4.32 -15.82 9.16
C GLY A 96 4.96 -14.91 10.21
N ASP A 97 5.21 -13.63 9.91
CA ASP A 97 5.60 -12.67 10.94
C ASP A 97 4.44 -12.43 11.93
N ASP A 98 4.76 -12.25 13.21
CA ASP A 98 3.78 -11.75 14.17
C ASP A 98 3.43 -10.27 13.88
N ALA A 99 2.31 -9.81 14.44
CA ALA A 99 1.78 -8.49 14.16
C ALA A 99 2.75 -7.34 14.50
N ASN A 100 3.52 -7.47 15.58
CA ASN A 100 4.45 -6.42 16.01
C ASN A 100 5.68 -6.39 15.10
N THR A 101 6.24 -7.55 14.77
CA THR A 101 7.36 -7.64 13.82
C THR A 101 6.98 -7.10 12.45
N ALA A 102 5.79 -7.46 11.93
CA ALA A 102 5.29 -6.96 10.66
C ALA A 102 5.05 -5.45 10.68
N TRP A 103 4.56 -4.91 11.80
CA TRP A 103 4.36 -3.48 12.00
C TRP A 103 5.69 -2.72 11.91
N GLU A 104 6.72 -3.16 12.64
CA GLU A 104 8.04 -2.51 12.59
C GLU A 104 8.67 -2.57 11.20
N LYS A 105 8.58 -3.71 10.51
CA LYS A 105 9.10 -3.85 9.13
C LYS A 105 8.35 -3.00 8.10
N ALA A 106 7.10 -2.65 8.37
CA ALA A 106 6.25 -1.89 7.45
C ALA A 106 6.26 -0.38 7.71
N LYS A 107 6.99 0.10 8.74
CA LYS A 107 7.16 1.53 9.02
C LYS A 107 8.01 2.20 7.94
N GLY A 108 7.70 3.47 7.70
CA GLY A 108 8.48 4.36 6.87
C GLY A 108 8.30 5.81 7.30
N GLN A 109 9.07 6.68 6.68
CA GLN A 109 9.02 8.10 6.95
C GLN A 109 9.24 8.89 5.66
N TYR A 110 8.68 10.09 5.59
CA TYR A 110 8.77 10.97 4.43
C TYR A 110 8.95 12.43 4.86
N GLY A 111 9.69 13.20 4.06
CA GLY A 111 9.98 14.61 4.33
C GLY A 111 11.19 14.83 5.24
N ARG A 112 11.29 16.04 5.80
CA ARG A 112 12.42 16.50 6.64
C ARG A 112 12.22 16.10 8.09
N ILE A 113 12.12 14.80 8.34
CA ILE A 113 11.85 14.25 9.68
C ILE A 113 12.95 14.60 10.67
N ASP A 114 14.20 14.66 10.21
CA ASP A 114 15.36 14.95 11.05
C ASP A 114 15.41 16.42 11.52
N ASP A 115 14.76 17.32 10.78
CA ASP A 115 14.64 18.75 11.14
C ASP A 115 13.45 19.01 12.09
N ALA A 116 12.68 17.98 12.42
CA ALA A 116 11.47 18.12 13.21
C ALA A 116 11.79 18.38 14.68
N VAL A 117 11.18 19.43 15.23
CA VAL A 117 11.28 19.74 16.66
C VAL A 117 10.16 19.08 17.46
N LYS A 118 9.12 18.59 16.78
CA LYS A 118 7.94 17.99 17.41
C LYS A 118 7.29 16.95 16.51
N PHE A 119 6.79 15.89 17.15
CA PHE A 119 5.92 14.89 16.51
C PHE A 119 4.54 14.93 17.16
N ILE A 120 3.49 14.87 16.34
CA ILE A 120 2.10 14.79 16.81
C ILE A 120 1.35 13.63 16.14
N ASP A 121 0.42 13.04 16.87
CA ASP A 121 -0.56 12.09 16.34
C ASP A 121 -1.70 12.90 15.67
N PRO A 122 -1.87 12.82 14.34
CA PRO A 122 -2.87 13.59 13.61
C PRO A 122 -4.31 13.24 14.00
N ARG A 123 -4.54 12.16 14.76
CA ARG A 123 -5.87 11.76 15.23
C ARG A 123 -6.20 12.34 16.60
N LYS A 124 -5.20 12.64 17.44
CA LYS A 124 -5.41 13.08 18.83
C LYS A 124 -5.29 14.59 19.01
N GLN A 125 -4.24 15.20 18.47
CA GLN A 125 -3.95 16.63 18.67
C GLN A 125 -4.67 17.50 17.64
#